data_AF-A0A833GHK2-F1
#
_entry.id   AF-A0A833GHK2-F1
#
_cell.length_a   1.000
_cell.length_b   1.000
_cell.length_c   1.000
_cell.angle_alpha   90.00
_cell.angle_beta   90.00
_cell.angle_gamma   90.00
#
_symmetry.space_group_name_H-M   'P 1'
#
loop_
_entity.id
_entity.type
_entity.pdbx_description
1 polymer ?
#
loop_
_entity_poly.entity_id
_entity_poly.type
_entity_poly.pdbx_seq_one_letter_code
_entity_poly.pdbx_strand_id
1 'polypeptide(L)'
;MHLILAGFGFMGLLAIGFSYVLVPMFALAGSPDSRLSAAVLIIAAGAILAGAIGAWGRNTAMLTAATLGGLVAGAIHLAQMRGILKSGMRKRLGLSFVLVRTAWSMIPLTLIAGIATLGGHGGPNDITLFGFLLLFGWLLTFLLAILQRIMPFLASMHAARAPGQPPPQMSLLSSSWPLRLHAGCHLAALAAIAIAIALDSATLAKAGTATGLLGSLAFLWFTADVIRRAAWPRSA
;
A
#
# COMPACT_ATOMS: atom_id res chain seq x y z
N MET A 1 16.91 5.12 -12.83
CA MET A 1 17.19 5.89 -11.59
C MET A 1 15.94 6.52 -10.98
N HIS A 2 15.17 7.33 -11.71
CA HIS A 2 14.02 8.06 -11.14
C HIS A 2 12.96 7.17 -10.49
N LEU A 3 12.60 6.04 -11.12
CA LEU A 3 11.62 5.10 -10.56
C LEU A 3 12.07 4.49 -9.22
N ILE A 4 13.38 4.26 -9.02
CA ILE A 4 13.94 3.80 -7.74
C ILE A 4 13.81 4.89 -6.67
N LEU A 5 14.26 6.10 -6.98
CA LEU A 5 14.23 7.24 -6.05
C LEU A 5 12.80 7.68 -5.69
N ALA A 6 11.89 7.70 -6.66
CA ALA A 6 10.50 8.08 -6.42
C ALA A 6 9.72 6.95 -5.73
N GLY A 7 9.77 5.74 -6.29
CA GLY A 7 8.95 4.61 -5.84
C GLY A 7 9.42 4.02 -4.51
N PHE A 8 10.70 3.66 -4.40
CA PHE A 8 11.25 3.11 -3.14
C PHE A 8 11.75 4.19 -2.20
N GLY A 9 12.34 5.27 -2.73
CA GLY A 9 12.86 6.39 -1.93
C GLY A 9 11.75 7.21 -1.28
N PHE A 10 11.22 8.20 -1.99
CA PHE A 10 10.25 9.12 -1.39
C PHE A 10 8.96 8.40 -0.97
N MET A 11 8.27 7.74 -1.90
CA MET A 11 6.97 7.12 -1.62
C MET A 11 7.10 5.88 -0.72
N GLY A 12 8.09 5.03 -0.97
CA GLY A 12 8.33 3.81 -0.21
C GLY A 12 8.71 4.06 1.25
N LEU A 13 9.67 4.98 1.50
CA LEU A 13 10.05 5.33 2.88
C LEU A 13 8.90 6.00 3.62
N LEU A 14 8.10 6.85 2.97
CA LEU A 14 6.89 7.42 3.56
C LEU A 14 5.88 6.33 3.92
N ALA A 15 5.63 5.36 3.03
CA ALA A 15 4.70 4.26 3.30
C ALA A 15 5.16 3.39 4.48
N ILE A 16 6.47 3.11 4.59
CA ILE A 16 7.06 2.39 5.71
C ILE A 16 6.91 3.20 7.02
N GLY A 17 7.24 4.49 6.99
CA GLY A 17 7.11 5.39 8.14
C GLY A 17 5.68 5.51 8.63
N PHE A 18 4.72 5.73 7.71
CA PHE A 18 3.30 5.75 8.05
C PHE A 18 2.82 4.42 8.62
N SER A 19 3.34 3.29 8.14
CA SER A 19 3.00 1.97 8.70
C SER A 19 3.39 1.86 10.17
N TYR A 20 4.55 2.40 10.58
CA TYR A 20 4.98 2.40 11.98
C TYR A 20 4.10 3.22 12.93
N VAL A 21 3.32 4.18 12.40
CA VAL A 21 2.40 5.00 13.21
C VAL A 21 0.97 4.49 13.13
N LEU A 22 0.46 4.30 11.90
CA LEU A 22 -0.94 4.00 11.66
C LEU A 22 -1.31 2.58 12.08
N VAL A 23 -0.42 1.60 11.86
CA VAL A 23 -0.71 0.20 12.17
C VAL A 23 -0.86 -0.02 13.68
N PRO A 24 0.09 0.40 14.54
CA PRO A 24 -0.09 0.31 15.99
C PRO A 24 -1.32 1.06 16.49
N MET A 25 -1.57 2.27 15.96
CA MET A 25 -2.72 3.09 16.32
C MET A 25 -4.05 2.35 16.07
N PHE A 26 -4.20 1.71 14.91
CA PHE A 26 -5.43 0.98 14.59
C PHE A 26 -5.52 -0.40 15.27
N ALA A 27 -4.38 -1.05 15.52
CA ALA A 27 -4.32 -2.33 16.21
C ALA A 27 -4.46 -2.21 17.75
N LEU A 28 -4.35 -1.00 18.31
CA LEU A 28 -4.19 -0.74 19.74
C LEU A 28 -3.05 -1.60 20.30
N ALA A 29 -1.88 -1.45 19.68
CA ALA A 29 -0.65 -2.16 20.01
C ALA A 29 0.43 -1.16 20.47
N GLY A 30 1.42 -1.67 21.19
CA GLY A 30 2.63 -0.89 21.50
C GLY A 30 3.39 -0.46 20.24
N SER A 31 4.21 0.57 20.38
CA SER A 31 5.08 1.04 19.31
C SER A 31 6.09 -0.03 18.87
N PRO A 32 6.51 -0.05 17.59
CA PRO A 32 7.60 -0.90 17.15
C PRO A 32 8.91 -0.60 17.90
N ASP A 33 9.83 -1.56 17.88
CA ASP A 33 11.18 -1.36 18.42
C ASP A 33 11.90 -0.26 17.64
N SER A 34 12.40 0.75 18.35
CA SER A 34 13.04 1.92 17.75
C SER A 34 14.38 1.59 17.08
N ARG A 35 15.16 0.64 17.62
CA ARG A 35 16.45 0.22 17.05
C ARG A 35 16.25 -0.55 15.76
N LEU A 36 15.29 -1.48 15.73
CA LEU A 36 14.96 -2.22 14.52
C LEU A 36 14.34 -1.31 13.45
N SER A 37 13.50 -0.35 13.85
CA SER A 37 12.95 0.64 12.93
C SER A 37 14.04 1.52 12.30
N ALA A 38 15.02 1.97 13.10
CA ALA A 38 16.18 2.71 12.60
C ALA A 38 17.06 1.85 11.67
N ALA A 39 17.28 0.59 12.01
CA ALA A 39 18.02 -0.34 11.16
C ALA A 39 17.33 -0.53 9.80
N VAL A 40 16.00 -0.72 9.77
CA VAL A 40 15.23 -0.78 8.52
C VAL A 40 15.41 0.47 7.69
N LEU A 41 15.35 1.65 8.30
CA LEU A 41 15.52 2.93 7.60
C LEU A 41 16.93 3.05 6.99
N ILE A 42 17.97 2.72 7.76
CA ILE A 42 19.36 2.79 7.30
C ILE A 42 19.60 1.81 6.16
N ILE A 43 19.16 0.55 6.30
CA ILE A 43 19.32 -0.48 5.27
C ILE A 43 18.54 -0.09 4.01
N ALA A 44 17.29 0.37 4.15
CA ALA A 44 16.48 0.82 3.02
C ALA A 44 17.11 2.01 2.31
N ALA A 45 17.52 3.05 3.03
CA ALA A 45 18.17 4.24 2.46
C ALA A 45 19.47 3.88 1.74
N GLY A 46 20.31 3.03 2.35
CA GLY A 46 21.52 2.51 1.74
C GLY A 46 21.22 1.73 0.45
N ALA A 47 20.22 0.85 0.45
CA ALA A 47 19.77 0.10 -0.72
C ALA A 47 19.25 1.02 -1.84
N ILE A 48 18.49 2.07 -1.50
CA ILE A 48 17.99 3.05 -2.47
C ILE A 48 19.14 3.83 -3.11
N LEU A 49 20.11 4.29 -2.31
CA LEU A 49 21.29 5.00 -2.82
C LEU A 49 22.15 4.09 -3.70
N ALA A 50 22.46 2.87 -3.24
CA ALA A 50 23.19 1.89 -4.02
C ALA A 50 22.45 1.55 -5.33
N GLY A 51 21.12 1.41 -5.28
CA GLY A 51 20.29 1.16 -6.46
C GLY A 51 20.29 2.34 -7.44
N ALA A 52 20.27 3.58 -6.94
CA ALA A 52 20.35 4.77 -7.77
C ALA A 52 21.70 4.89 -8.48
N ILE A 53 22.81 4.70 -7.74
CA ILE A 53 24.16 4.72 -8.29
C ILE A 53 24.35 3.53 -9.26
N GLY A 54 23.80 2.35 -8.94
CA GLY A 54 23.85 1.16 -9.78
C GLY A 54 23.10 1.36 -11.09
N ALA A 55 21.94 2.01 -11.04
CA ALA A 55 21.18 2.37 -12.23
C ALA A 55 21.89 3.43 -13.08
N TRP A 56 22.54 4.41 -12.45
CA TRP A 56 23.32 5.43 -13.14
C TRP A 56 24.54 4.83 -13.86
N GLY A 57 25.32 4.01 -13.15
CA GLY A 57 26.51 3.35 -13.68
C GLY A 57 26.22 2.08 -14.50
N ARG A 58 24.94 1.72 -14.72
CA ARG A 58 24.51 0.47 -15.38
C ARG A 58 25.19 -0.79 -14.80
N ASN A 59 25.42 -0.79 -13.48
CA ASN A 59 26.11 -1.87 -12.79
C ASN A 59 25.10 -2.88 -12.20
N THR A 60 24.94 -4.01 -12.89
CA THR A 60 24.01 -5.07 -12.49
C THR A 60 24.33 -5.66 -11.11
N ALA A 61 25.60 -5.86 -10.77
CA ALA A 61 25.99 -6.40 -9.46
C ALA A 61 25.55 -5.47 -8.32
N MET A 62 25.70 -4.16 -8.51
CA MET A 62 25.27 -3.18 -7.52
C MET A 62 23.75 -3.07 -7.43
N LEU A 63 23.03 -3.19 -8.55
CA LEU A 63 21.56 -3.26 -8.57
C LEU A 63 21.05 -4.52 -7.85
N THR A 64 21.71 -5.66 -8.02
CA THR A 64 21.38 -6.90 -7.32
C THR A 64 21.62 -6.75 -5.81
N ALA A 65 22.78 -6.22 -5.41
CA ALA A 65 23.09 -5.97 -4.00
C ALA A 65 22.08 -5.00 -3.36
N ALA A 66 21.72 -3.92 -4.06
CA ALA A 66 20.68 -2.98 -3.63
C ALA A 66 19.32 -3.68 -3.44
N THR A 67 18.94 -4.54 -4.39
CA THR A 67 17.65 -5.27 -4.33
C THR A 67 17.61 -6.27 -3.17
N LEU A 68 18.72 -6.97 -2.91
CA LEU A 68 18.87 -7.84 -1.74
C LEU A 68 18.80 -7.04 -0.42
N GLY A 69 19.45 -5.88 -0.35
CA GLY A 69 19.34 -4.97 0.80
C GLY A 69 17.90 -4.51 1.02
N GLY A 70 17.18 -4.17 -0.05
CA GLY A 70 15.75 -3.84 -0.02
C GLY A 70 14.89 -5.00 0.48
N LEU A 71 15.20 -6.25 0.08
CA LEU A 71 14.50 -7.44 0.55
C LEU A 71 14.70 -7.67 2.04
N VAL A 72 15.93 -7.48 2.54
CA VAL A 72 16.23 -7.59 3.98
C VAL A 72 15.47 -6.52 4.77
N ALA A 73 15.53 -5.26 4.33
CA ALA A 73 14.78 -4.18 4.98
C ALA A 73 13.27 -4.46 4.98
N GLY A 74 12.72 -4.90 3.84
CA GLY A 74 11.33 -5.30 3.69
C GLY A 74 10.96 -6.47 4.61
N ALA A 75 11.79 -7.50 4.70
CA ALA A 75 11.55 -8.66 5.56
C ALA A 75 11.50 -8.27 7.04
N ILE A 76 12.46 -7.45 7.51
CA ILE A 76 12.48 -6.94 8.88
C ILE A 76 11.24 -6.07 9.14
N HIS A 77 10.87 -5.18 8.21
CA HIS A 77 9.66 -4.37 8.32
C HIS A 77 8.40 -5.23 8.45
N LEU A 78 8.23 -6.22 7.58
CA LEU A 78 7.08 -7.13 7.61
C LEU A 78 7.04 -7.99 8.87
N ALA A 79 8.19 -8.44 9.37
CA ALA A 79 8.28 -9.17 10.63
C ALA A 79 7.79 -8.30 11.81
N GLN A 80 8.22 -7.04 11.88
CA GLN A 80 7.75 -6.09 12.89
C GLN A 80 6.24 -5.86 12.78
N MET A 81 5.73 -5.58 11.57
CA MET A 81 4.30 -5.38 11.34
C MET A 81 3.45 -6.59 11.73
N ARG A 82 3.92 -7.80 11.43
CA ARG A 82 3.27 -9.04 11.87
C ARG A 82 3.26 -9.17 13.39
N GLY A 83 4.36 -8.82 14.06
CA GLY A 83 4.44 -8.79 15.52
C GLY A 83 3.41 -7.85 16.13
N ILE A 84 3.31 -6.62 15.62
CA ILE A 84 2.36 -5.59 16.06
C ILE A 84 0.92 -6.06 15.87
N LEU A 85 0.59 -6.67 14.73
CA LEU A 85 -0.75 -7.19 14.49
C LEU A 85 -1.11 -8.38 15.38
N LYS A 86 -0.12 -9.19 15.76
CA LYS A 86 -0.32 -10.29 16.70
C LYS A 86 -0.54 -9.79 18.13
N SER A 87 0.22 -8.78 18.57
CA SER A 87 0.11 -8.22 19.93
C SER A 87 -1.07 -7.26 20.11
N GLY A 88 -1.55 -6.63 19.04
CA GLY A 88 -2.63 -5.64 19.13
C GLY A 88 -3.93 -6.17 19.72
N MET A 89 -4.59 -5.37 20.55
CA MET A 89 -5.84 -5.73 21.22
C MET A 89 -7.01 -5.85 20.24
N ARG A 90 -7.01 -5.07 19.16
CA ARG A 90 -8.08 -5.07 18.15
C ARG A 90 -7.80 -6.09 17.04
N LYS A 91 -8.44 -7.26 17.11
CA LYS A 91 -8.24 -8.35 16.13
C LYS A 91 -9.01 -8.18 14.80
N ARG A 92 -10.18 -7.55 14.82
CA ARG A 92 -11.00 -7.30 13.62
C ARG A 92 -10.73 -5.92 13.05
N LEU A 93 -9.73 -5.85 12.17
CA LEU A 93 -9.31 -4.63 11.49
C LEU A 93 -10.01 -4.41 10.13
N GLY A 94 -10.94 -5.27 9.74
CA GLY A 94 -11.75 -5.08 8.53
C GLY A 94 -10.94 -5.08 7.23
N LEU A 95 -11.60 -4.62 6.16
CA LEU A 95 -11.15 -4.79 4.78
C LEU A 95 -9.90 -3.97 4.43
N SER A 96 -9.77 -2.76 4.98
CA SER A 96 -8.58 -1.92 4.81
C SER A 96 -7.30 -2.67 5.17
N PHE A 97 -7.31 -3.47 6.25
CA PHE A 97 -6.12 -4.24 6.65
C PHE A 97 -5.85 -5.45 5.76
N VAL A 98 -6.84 -5.95 5.02
CA VAL A 98 -6.60 -6.95 3.97
C VAL A 98 -5.78 -6.31 2.86
N LEU A 99 -6.16 -5.12 2.39
CA LEU A 99 -5.41 -4.39 1.37
C LEU A 99 -4.02 -3.96 1.85
N VAL A 100 -3.86 -3.54 3.11
CA VAL A 100 -2.52 -3.27 3.69
C VAL A 100 -1.64 -4.52 3.61
N ARG A 101 -2.16 -5.69 4.01
CA ARG A 101 -1.42 -6.96 3.93
C ARG A 101 -1.09 -7.34 2.49
N THR A 102 -2.02 -7.12 1.56
CA THR A 102 -1.75 -7.34 0.13
C THR A 102 -0.63 -6.44 -0.37
N ALA A 103 -0.68 -5.13 -0.09
CA ALA A 103 0.36 -4.18 -0.49
C ALA A 103 1.73 -4.55 0.10
N TRP A 104 1.76 -5.00 1.35
CA TRP A 104 2.94 -5.52 2.01
C TRP A 104 3.49 -6.80 1.38
N SER A 105 2.64 -7.70 0.92
CA SER A 105 3.07 -8.86 0.14
C SER A 105 3.61 -8.48 -1.24
N MET A 106 3.16 -7.35 -1.80
CA MET A 106 3.69 -6.83 -3.06
C MET A 106 5.10 -6.24 -2.93
N ILE A 107 5.57 -5.92 -1.71
CA ILE A 107 6.95 -5.48 -1.45
C ILE A 107 7.98 -6.51 -1.94
N PRO A 108 8.06 -7.73 -1.35
CA PRO A 108 9.02 -8.73 -1.78
C PRO A 108 8.74 -9.18 -3.21
N LEU A 109 7.47 -9.25 -3.64
CA LEU A 109 7.11 -9.67 -4.98
C LEU A 109 7.65 -8.70 -6.05
N THR A 110 7.59 -7.40 -5.80
CA THR A 110 8.18 -6.37 -6.67
C THR A 110 9.71 -6.50 -6.72
N LEU A 111 10.36 -6.71 -5.57
CA LEU A 111 11.82 -6.85 -5.52
C LEU A 111 12.31 -8.14 -6.20
N ILE A 112 11.57 -9.25 -6.03
CA ILE A 112 11.83 -10.52 -6.74
C ILE A 112 11.67 -10.33 -8.26
N ALA A 113 10.61 -9.63 -8.69
CA ALA A 113 10.44 -9.27 -10.10
C ALA A 113 11.63 -8.44 -10.62
N GLY A 114 12.14 -7.50 -9.80
CA GLY A 114 13.33 -6.73 -10.12
C GLY A 114 14.58 -7.61 -10.30
N ILE A 115 14.80 -8.61 -9.44
CA ILE A 115 15.89 -9.58 -9.61
C ILE A 115 15.72 -10.39 -10.91
N ALA A 116 14.50 -10.85 -11.19
CA ALA A 116 14.21 -11.61 -12.41
C ALA A 116 14.51 -10.78 -13.68
N THR A 117 14.15 -9.50 -13.67
CA THR A 117 14.48 -8.54 -14.73
C THR A 117 15.98 -8.34 -14.88
N LEU A 118 16.72 -8.14 -13.77
CA LEU A 118 18.18 -7.99 -13.82
C LEU A 118 18.89 -9.23 -14.35
N GLY A 119 18.34 -10.41 -14.07
CA GLY A 119 18.88 -11.68 -14.56
C GLY A 119 18.49 -12.03 -15.98
N GLY A 120 17.65 -11.24 -16.66
CA GLY A 120 17.13 -11.56 -18.00
C GLY A 120 16.22 -12.80 -18.04
N HIS A 121 15.68 -13.22 -16.89
CA HIS A 121 14.72 -14.33 -16.80
C HIS A 121 13.27 -13.85 -16.98
N GLY A 122 13.07 -12.54 -17.08
CA GLY A 122 11.79 -11.93 -17.37
C GLY A 122 11.40 -12.11 -18.84
N GLY A 123 10.10 -12.28 -19.10
CA GLY A 123 9.57 -12.19 -20.46
C GLY A 123 9.72 -10.76 -21.03
N PRO A 124 9.24 -10.50 -22.26
CA PRO A 124 9.41 -9.21 -22.95
C PRO A 124 8.88 -7.98 -22.19
N ASN A 125 7.95 -8.19 -21.26
CA ASN A 125 7.24 -7.15 -20.52
C ASN A 125 7.65 -7.07 -19.04
N ASP A 126 8.82 -7.59 -18.67
CA ASP A 126 9.28 -7.69 -17.28
C ASP A 126 9.48 -6.35 -16.57
N ILE A 127 10.04 -5.34 -17.24
CA ILE A 127 10.19 -3.97 -16.72
C ILE A 127 8.80 -3.36 -16.46
N THR A 128 7.85 -3.58 -17.38
CA THR A 128 6.47 -3.11 -17.25
C THR A 128 5.79 -3.78 -16.06
N LEU A 129 5.98 -5.09 -15.88
CA LEU A 129 5.45 -5.83 -14.75
C LEU A 129 6.06 -5.35 -13.43
N PHE A 130 7.38 -5.13 -13.37
CA PHE A 130 8.06 -4.57 -12.21
C PHE A 130 7.48 -3.20 -11.83
N GLY A 131 7.36 -2.28 -12.79
CA GLY A 131 6.77 -0.96 -12.56
C GLY A 131 5.31 -1.04 -12.11
N PHE A 132 4.53 -1.95 -12.71
CA PHE A 132 3.13 -2.18 -12.35
C PHE A 132 2.98 -2.69 -10.91
N LEU A 133 3.79 -3.67 -10.51
CA LEU A 133 3.79 -4.21 -9.15
C LEU A 133 4.22 -3.18 -8.12
N LEU A 134 5.23 -2.35 -8.42
CA LEU A 134 5.66 -1.26 -7.56
C LEU A 134 4.56 -0.21 -7.35
N LEU A 135 3.98 0.29 -8.45
CA LEU A 135 3.05 1.41 -8.40
C LEU A 135 1.65 0.98 -7.97
N PHE A 136 1.07 -0.02 -8.63
CA PHE A 136 -0.30 -0.44 -8.41
C PHE A 136 -0.40 -1.52 -7.32
N GLY A 137 0.51 -2.49 -7.35
CA GLY A 137 0.56 -3.57 -6.37
C GLY A 137 0.89 -3.07 -4.97
N TRP A 138 2.02 -2.40 -4.79
CA TRP A 138 2.41 -1.81 -3.51
C TRP A 138 1.73 -0.47 -3.29
N LEU A 139 2.19 0.60 -3.96
CA LEU A 139 1.99 1.97 -3.47
C LEU A 139 0.53 2.40 -3.49
N LEU A 140 -0.16 2.19 -4.60
CA LEU A 140 -1.57 2.54 -4.74
C LEU A 140 -2.44 1.68 -3.83
N THR A 141 -2.20 0.37 -3.75
CA THR A 141 -2.95 -0.51 -2.85
C THR A 141 -2.79 -0.08 -1.40
N PHE A 142 -1.57 0.24 -0.97
CA PHE A 142 -1.31 0.76 0.37
C PHE A 142 -2.02 2.10 0.61
N LEU A 143 -1.90 3.05 -0.32
CA LEU A 143 -2.54 4.35 -0.24
C LEU A 143 -4.06 4.21 -0.08
N LEU A 144 -4.72 3.45 -0.97
CA LEU A 144 -6.15 3.21 -0.92
C LEU A 144 -6.56 2.55 0.40
N ALA A 145 -5.80 1.55 0.86
CA ALA A 145 -6.05 0.87 2.13
C ALA A 145 -6.00 1.83 3.32
N ILE A 146 -5.03 2.74 3.35
CA ILE A 146 -4.87 3.73 4.42
C ILE A 146 -5.94 4.82 4.33
N LEU A 147 -6.27 5.31 3.12
CA LEU A 147 -7.32 6.31 2.90
C LEU A 147 -8.70 5.83 3.40
N GLN A 148 -9.01 4.53 3.28
CA GLN A 148 -10.23 3.94 3.83
C GLN A 148 -10.41 4.17 5.34
N ARG A 149 -9.32 4.46 6.06
CA ARG A 149 -9.31 4.70 7.50
C ARG A 149 -9.06 6.15 7.86
N ILE A 150 -8.17 6.83 7.14
CA ILE A 150 -7.88 8.25 7.38
C ILE A 150 -9.10 9.11 7.06
N MET A 151 -9.84 8.84 5.98
CA MET A 151 -10.98 9.69 5.61
C MET A 151 -12.09 9.68 6.67
N PRO A 152 -12.61 8.53 7.17
CA PRO A 152 -13.60 8.55 8.25
C PRO A 152 -13.06 9.12 9.56
N PHE A 153 -11.77 8.92 9.85
CA PHE A 153 -11.13 9.48 11.04
C PHE A 153 -11.11 11.01 10.98
N LEU A 154 -10.57 11.60 9.90
CA LEU A 154 -10.56 13.05 9.71
C LEU A 154 -11.98 13.62 9.67
N ALA A 155 -12.91 12.93 9.00
CA ALA A 155 -14.32 13.31 8.97
C ALA A 155 -14.93 13.37 10.39
N SER A 156 -14.62 12.41 11.27
CA SER A 156 -15.11 12.43 12.65
C SER A 156 -14.56 13.58 13.49
N MET A 157 -13.31 14.00 13.22
CA MET A 157 -12.67 15.10 13.93
C MET A 157 -13.20 16.47 13.50
N HIS A 158 -13.72 16.58 12.28
CA HIS A 158 -14.21 17.84 11.68
C HIS A 158 -15.73 17.84 11.43
N ALA A 159 -16.46 16.85 11.92
CA ALA A 159 -17.90 16.79 11.77
C ALA A 159 -18.57 17.97 12.50
N ALA A 160 -19.57 18.58 11.86
CA ALA A 160 -20.36 19.64 12.48
C ALA A 160 -21.09 19.09 13.71
N ARG A 161 -20.88 19.68 14.89
CA ARG A 161 -21.45 19.17 16.14
C ARG A 161 -21.95 20.29 17.04
N ALA A 162 -22.99 20.00 17.81
CA ALA A 162 -23.40 20.86 18.91
C ALA A 162 -22.31 20.86 20.01
N PRO A 163 -22.13 21.99 20.73
CA PRO A 163 -21.20 22.06 21.85
C PRO A 163 -21.45 20.92 22.87
N GLY A 164 -20.38 20.22 23.26
CA GLY A 164 -20.45 19.14 24.25
C GLY A 164 -20.73 17.73 23.72
N GLN A 165 -21.05 17.55 22.42
CA GLN A 165 -21.24 16.21 21.86
C GLN A 165 -19.92 15.49 21.51
N PRO A 166 -19.79 14.18 21.83
CA PRO A 166 -18.63 13.40 21.44
C PRO A 166 -18.55 13.26 19.90
N PRO A 167 -17.35 13.12 19.33
CA PRO A 167 -17.20 12.93 17.89
C PRO A 167 -17.91 11.65 17.43
N PRO A 168 -18.55 11.66 16.24
CA PRO A 168 -19.28 10.51 15.72
C PRO A 168 -18.33 9.32 15.51
N GLN A 169 -18.82 8.12 15.81
CA GLN A 169 -18.04 6.90 15.62
C GLN A 169 -17.68 6.70 14.14
N MET A 170 -16.45 6.30 13.86
CA MET A 170 -15.98 6.03 12.48
C MET A 170 -16.85 5.01 11.73
N SER A 171 -17.47 4.06 12.44
CA SER A 171 -18.39 3.07 11.89
C SER A 171 -19.67 3.68 11.30
N LEU A 172 -20.14 4.81 11.83
CA LEU A 172 -21.32 5.51 11.33
C LEU A 172 -21.04 6.31 10.07
N LEU A 173 -19.78 6.74 9.91
CA LEU A 173 -19.29 7.50 8.77
C LEU A 173 -18.79 6.62 7.62
N SER A 174 -18.61 5.31 7.85
CA SER A 174 -18.06 4.39 6.85
C SER A 174 -19.09 3.36 6.37
N SER A 175 -19.50 3.47 5.09
CA SER A 175 -20.32 2.44 4.45
C SER A 175 -19.46 1.24 4.04
N SER A 176 -19.88 0.04 4.46
CA SER A 176 -19.10 -1.20 4.22
C SER A 176 -19.27 -1.77 2.80
N TRP A 177 -20.39 -1.49 2.12
CA TRP A 177 -20.68 -2.05 0.80
C TRP A 177 -19.77 -1.46 -0.31
N PRO A 178 -19.63 -0.13 -0.46
CA PRO A 178 -18.76 0.45 -1.49
C PRO A 178 -17.30 0.02 -1.32
N LEU A 179 -16.86 -0.12 -0.06
CA LEU A 179 -15.52 -0.62 0.26
C LEU A 179 -15.30 -2.07 -0.17
N ARG A 180 -16.29 -2.95 0.04
CA ARG A 180 -16.24 -4.35 -0.41
C ARG A 180 -16.15 -4.44 -1.93
N LEU A 181 -16.99 -3.68 -2.64
CA LEU A 181 -16.97 -3.61 -4.09
C LEU A 181 -15.62 -3.10 -4.60
N HIS A 182 -15.13 -1.99 -4.04
CA HIS A 182 -13.83 -1.43 -4.37
C HIS A 182 -12.70 -2.46 -4.17
N ALA A 183 -12.61 -3.11 -3.02
CA ALA A 183 -11.53 -4.06 -2.75
C ALA A 183 -11.57 -5.27 -3.68
N GLY A 184 -12.77 -5.81 -3.96
CA GLY A 184 -12.95 -6.90 -4.91
C GLY A 184 -12.49 -6.50 -6.32
N CYS A 185 -12.99 -5.37 -6.81
CA CYS A 185 -12.61 -4.82 -8.12
C CYS A 185 -11.11 -4.50 -8.21
N HIS A 186 -10.53 -3.89 -7.17
CA HIS A 186 -9.12 -3.52 -7.13
C HIS A 186 -8.20 -4.75 -7.20
N LEU A 187 -8.48 -5.77 -6.38
CA LEU A 187 -7.69 -7.01 -6.38
C LEU A 187 -7.86 -7.79 -7.70
N ALA A 188 -9.07 -7.84 -8.24
CA ALA A 188 -9.33 -8.48 -9.53
C ALA A 188 -8.62 -7.74 -10.68
N ALA A 189 -8.68 -6.41 -10.70
CA ALA A 189 -7.99 -5.58 -11.69
C ALA A 189 -6.46 -5.72 -11.58
N LEU A 190 -5.92 -5.73 -10.36
CA LEU A 190 -4.49 -5.93 -10.12
C LEU A 190 -4.01 -7.27 -10.70
N ALA A 191 -4.73 -8.36 -10.40
CA ALA A 191 -4.41 -9.68 -10.92
C ALA A 191 -4.57 -9.75 -12.46
N ALA A 192 -5.70 -9.27 -12.99
CA ALA A 192 -5.98 -9.31 -14.42
C ALA A 192 -4.96 -8.52 -15.24
N ILE A 193 -4.56 -7.33 -14.79
CA ILE A 193 -3.56 -6.51 -15.50
C ILE A 193 -2.16 -7.11 -15.36
N ALA A 194 -1.78 -7.62 -14.19
CA ALA A 194 -0.49 -8.31 -14.04
C ALA A 194 -0.37 -9.52 -14.99
N ILE A 195 -1.44 -10.33 -15.10
CA ILE A 195 -1.50 -11.46 -16.04
C ILE A 195 -1.50 -10.95 -17.48
N ALA A 196 -2.24 -9.88 -17.79
CA ALA A 196 -2.27 -9.27 -19.11
C ALA A 196 -0.88 -8.81 -19.56
N ILE A 197 -0.10 -8.19 -18.67
CA ILE A 197 1.28 -7.78 -18.94
C ILE A 197 2.16 -9.01 -19.22
N ALA A 198 2.04 -10.04 -18.37
CA ALA A 198 2.85 -11.26 -18.52
C ALA A 198 2.53 -12.04 -19.80
N LEU A 199 1.27 -12.05 -20.24
CA LEU A 199 0.81 -12.77 -21.45
C LEU A 199 0.70 -11.88 -22.69
N ASP A 200 1.05 -10.59 -22.59
CA ASP A 200 0.87 -9.59 -23.64
C ASP A 200 -0.57 -9.53 -24.22
N SER A 201 -1.57 -9.63 -23.33
CA SER A 201 -2.97 -9.77 -23.71
C SER A 201 -3.76 -8.46 -23.59
N ALA A 202 -4.02 -7.81 -24.72
CA ALA A 202 -4.83 -6.58 -24.76
C ALA A 202 -6.27 -6.78 -24.23
N THR A 203 -6.87 -7.94 -24.45
CA THR A 203 -8.24 -8.24 -23.98
C THR A 203 -8.31 -8.32 -22.46
N LEU A 204 -7.35 -9.01 -21.83
CA LEU A 204 -7.24 -9.05 -20.38
C LEU A 204 -6.92 -7.67 -19.79
N ALA A 205 -6.07 -6.88 -20.45
CA ALA A 205 -5.78 -5.51 -20.03
C ALA A 205 -7.05 -4.63 -20.05
N LYS A 206 -7.87 -4.72 -21.10
CA LYS A 206 -9.15 -4.00 -21.20
C LYS A 206 -10.12 -4.42 -20.10
N ALA A 207 -10.29 -5.72 -19.88
CA ALA A 207 -11.15 -6.24 -18.81
C ALA A 207 -10.67 -5.81 -17.42
N GLY A 208 -9.37 -5.89 -17.16
CA GLY A 208 -8.74 -5.43 -15.92
C GLY A 208 -8.95 -3.94 -15.69
N THR A 209 -8.79 -3.12 -16.73
CA THR A 209 -8.99 -1.66 -16.66
C THR A 209 -10.45 -1.31 -16.39
N ALA A 210 -11.40 -1.97 -17.07
CA ALA A 210 -12.83 -1.77 -16.82
C ALA A 210 -13.21 -2.16 -15.38
N THR A 211 -12.65 -3.25 -14.87
CA THR A 211 -12.84 -3.68 -13.48
C THR A 211 -12.24 -2.67 -12.49
N GLY A 212 -11.05 -2.13 -12.79
CA GLY A 212 -10.41 -1.10 -11.97
C GLY A 212 -11.20 0.22 -11.95
N LEU A 213 -11.83 0.59 -13.07
CA LEU A 213 -12.71 1.76 -13.15
C LEU A 213 -13.94 1.59 -12.25
N LEU A 214 -14.60 0.43 -12.30
CA LEU A 214 -15.71 0.12 -11.39
C LEU A 214 -15.29 0.22 -9.92
N GLY A 215 -14.11 -0.32 -9.58
CA GLY A 215 -13.54 -0.21 -8.24
C GLY A 215 -13.26 1.25 -7.82
N SER A 216 -12.78 2.06 -8.76
CA SER A 216 -12.49 3.49 -8.52
C SER A 216 -13.77 4.29 -8.30
N LEU A 217 -14.82 4.02 -9.08
CA LEU A 217 -16.15 4.63 -8.89
C LEU A 217 -16.77 4.25 -7.54
N ALA A 218 -16.64 3.00 -7.12
CA ALA A 218 -17.10 2.55 -5.80
C ALA A 218 -16.35 3.26 -4.66
N PHE A 219 -15.04 3.51 -4.83
CA PHE A 219 -14.26 4.28 -3.86
C PHE A 219 -14.61 5.77 -3.85
N LEU A 220 -14.86 6.36 -5.02
CA LEU A 220 -15.34 7.74 -5.12
C LEU A 220 -16.70 7.90 -4.41
N TRP A 221 -17.60 6.94 -4.60
CA TRP A 221 -18.88 6.89 -3.90
C TRP A 221 -18.69 6.80 -2.38
N PHE A 222 -17.76 5.96 -1.90
CA PHE A 222 -17.40 5.89 -0.49
C PHE A 222 -16.96 7.25 0.06
N THR A 223 -16.04 7.93 -0.64
CA THR A 223 -15.55 9.25 -0.25
C THR A 223 -16.68 10.27 -0.18
N ALA A 224 -17.54 10.31 -1.19
CA ALA A 224 -18.70 11.20 -1.21
C ALA A 224 -19.67 10.92 -0.04
N ASP A 225 -19.90 9.65 0.28
CA ASP A 225 -20.75 9.25 1.41
C ASP A 225 -20.16 9.66 2.76
N VAL A 226 -18.83 9.52 2.95
CA VAL A 226 -18.13 9.99 4.15
C VAL A 226 -18.30 11.50 4.32
N ILE A 227 -18.06 12.29 3.26
CA ILE A 227 -18.18 13.75 3.29
C ILE A 227 -19.62 14.17 3.59
N ARG A 228 -20.60 13.56 2.91
CA ARG A 228 -22.02 13.85 3.10
C ARG A 228 -22.46 13.58 4.55
N ARG A 229 -22.01 12.48 5.16
CA ARG A 229 -22.34 12.13 6.55
C ARG A 229 -21.66 13.03 7.57
N ALA A 230 -20.46 13.53 7.26
CA ALA A 230 -19.74 14.47 8.12
C ALA A 230 -20.37 15.87 8.12
N ALA A 231 -20.87 16.31 6.96
CA ALA A 231 -21.54 17.59 6.81
C ALA A 231 -22.95 17.60 7.41
N TRP A 232 -23.66 16.47 7.35
CA TRP A 232 -25.02 16.33 7.87
C TRP A 232 -25.14 15.16 8.85
N PRO A 233 -24.57 15.29 10.07
CA PRO A 233 -24.66 14.24 11.07
C PRO A 233 -26.13 14.04 11.45
N ARG A 234 -26.67 12.86 11.14
CA ARG A 234 -28.00 12.47 11.62
C ARG A 234 -27.91 12.31 13.14
N SER A 235 -28.75 13.03 13.88
CA SER A 235 -28.99 12.80 15.29
C SER A 235 -29.39 11.33 15.46
N ALA A 236 -28.53 10.57 16.14
CA ALA A 236 -28.82 9.22 16.59
C ALA A 236 -29.83 9.25 17.74
#